data_AF-A0A380GYW7-F1
#
_entry.id   AF-A0A380GYW7-F1
#
_cell.length_a   1.000
_cell.length_b   1.000
_cell.length_c   1.000
_cell.angle_alpha   90.00
_cell.angle_beta   90.00
_cell.angle_gamma   90.00
#
_symmetry.space_group_name_H-M   'P 1'
#
loop_
_entity.id
_entity.type
_entity.pdbx_description
1 polymer ?
#
loop_
_entity_poly.entity_id
_entity_poly.type
_entity_poly.pdbx_seq_one_letter_code
_entity_poly.pdbx_strand_id
1 'polypeptide(L)'
;MNQLRYIYDVYFGKNDKMRVPMDLAELQQILESIELGTTHGFMSFLTDVYKHYEITRYYFLERTYRKPSDFFNFTSLIQGAKLKTLNNADYLIDSYVDNERIQKLLAFQMLYIGINPKRGPSLCSIIPMIEMMFGVHFIKGGMYGMTQGLADLNKDLGVDIHLNSTIDEIIIDPKYKRADGIKVNGLVHRFDKVLCTADFPYAAERLMPAHAPIKKYKPHKIEQLDYSCSAFLMYVGIDKDVTNEMMLHNVIFSQHFRRNIDEIFGGKFSEDPSIYIYVPAVGNRNLAPEG
;
A
#
# COMPACT_ATOMS: atom_id res chain seq x y z
N MET A 1 20.32 2.68 -1.28
CA MET A 1 19.29 1.63 -1.08
C MET A 1 19.85 0.36 -1.67
N ASN A 2 19.60 -0.79 -1.05
CA ASN A 2 20.12 -2.07 -1.54
C ASN A 2 18.94 -2.93 -1.99
N GLN A 3 18.96 -3.40 -3.23
CA GLN A 3 17.94 -4.33 -3.71
C GLN A 3 18.11 -5.68 -3.01
N LEU A 4 16.99 -6.27 -2.60
CA LEU A 4 16.97 -7.59 -1.99
C LEU A 4 17.08 -8.65 -3.08
N ARG A 5 17.79 -9.75 -2.79
CA ARG A 5 17.81 -10.93 -3.68
C ARG A 5 16.49 -11.70 -3.64
N TYR A 6 15.83 -11.70 -2.49
CA TYR A 6 14.59 -12.42 -2.25
C TYR A 6 13.56 -11.45 -1.68
N ILE A 7 12.32 -11.59 -2.11
CA ILE A 7 11.21 -10.72 -1.76
C ILE A 7 10.77 -11.02 -0.32
N TYR A 8 10.40 -12.28 -0.07
CA TYR A 8 10.00 -12.79 1.25
C TYR A 8 10.07 -14.33 1.29
N ASP A 9 10.04 -14.89 2.50
CA ASP A 9 9.71 -16.30 2.73
C ASP A 9 8.20 -16.44 2.99
N VAL A 10 7.57 -17.42 2.35
CA VAL A 10 6.16 -17.78 2.54
C VAL A 10 6.06 -19.13 3.21
N TYR A 11 5.16 -19.24 4.19
CA TYR A 11 4.84 -20.45 4.91
C TYR A 11 3.37 -20.81 4.68
N PHE A 12 3.12 -21.90 3.97
CA PHE A 12 1.78 -22.46 3.76
C PHE A 12 1.38 -23.44 4.87
N GLY A 13 2.36 -23.85 5.68
CA GLY A 13 2.22 -24.74 6.83
C GLY A 13 3.56 -24.88 7.54
N LYS A 14 3.60 -25.62 8.66
CA LYS A 14 4.78 -25.69 9.56
C LYS A 14 6.09 -26.09 8.86
N ASN A 15 6.01 -26.98 7.87
CA ASN A 15 7.16 -27.49 7.12
C ASN A 15 7.03 -27.21 5.61
N ASP A 16 6.14 -26.29 5.23
CA ASP A 16 5.86 -25.96 3.83
C ASP A 16 6.24 -24.50 3.59
N LYS A 17 7.50 -24.32 3.19
CA LYS A 17 8.12 -23.01 2.98
C LYS A 17 8.51 -22.83 1.52
N MET A 18 8.23 -21.65 0.99
CA MET A 18 8.72 -21.21 -0.31
C MET A 18 9.40 -19.86 -0.18
N ARG A 19 10.61 -19.74 -0.72
CA ARG A 19 11.36 -18.49 -0.81
C ARG A 19 11.12 -17.86 -2.16
N VAL A 20 10.62 -16.62 -2.20
CA VAL A 20 10.32 -15.95 -3.47
C VAL A 20 11.53 -15.14 -3.93
N PRO A 21 12.21 -15.51 -5.03
CA PRO A 21 13.35 -14.78 -5.56
C PRO A 21 12.91 -13.58 -6.39
N MET A 22 13.81 -12.59 -6.49
CA MET A 22 13.70 -11.51 -7.46
C MET A 22 14.13 -11.94 -8.86
N ASP A 23 15.01 -12.94 -8.96
CA ASP A 23 15.50 -13.42 -10.24
C ASP A 23 14.41 -14.23 -10.97
N LEU A 24 14.10 -13.85 -12.21
CA LEU A 24 13.02 -14.46 -12.98
C LEU A 24 13.32 -15.93 -13.35
N ALA A 25 14.59 -16.30 -13.51
CA ALA A 25 14.95 -17.69 -13.82
C ALA A 25 14.82 -18.57 -12.58
N GLU A 26 15.25 -18.10 -11.40
CA GLU A 26 14.98 -18.77 -10.11
C GLU A 26 13.46 -18.84 -9.85
N LEU A 27 12.71 -17.78 -10.14
CA LEU A 27 11.26 -17.75 -9.96
C LEU A 27 10.56 -18.77 -10.86
N GLN A 28 10.95 -18.86 -12.13
CA GLN A 28 10.46 -19.87 -13.06
C GLN A 28 10.67 -21.28 -12.50
N GLN A 29 11.87 -21.60 -12.00
CA GLN A 29 12.16 -22.93 -11.44
C GLN A 29 11.23 -23.25 -10.26
N ILE A 30 10.96 -22.27 -9.40
CA ILE A 30 10.07 -22.43 -8.26
C ILE A 30 8.63 -22.65 -8.72
N LEU A 31 8.14 -21.86 -9.69
CA LEU A 31 6.78 -22.01 -10.23
C LEU A 31 6.58 -23.41 -10.87
N GLU A 32 7.52 -23.86 -11.70
CA GLU A 32 7.47 -25.19 -12.31
C GLU A 32 7.60 -26.33 -11.27
N SER A 33 8.27 -26.09 -10.14
CA SER A 33 8.35 -27.07 -9.05
C SER A 33 7.05 -27.20 -8.26
N ILE A 34 6.18 -26.18 -8.28
CA ILE A 34 4.85 -26.24 -7.68
C ILE A 34 3.93 -27.04 -8.60
N GLU A 35 3.86 -26.63 -9.86
CA GLU A 35 3.05 -27.28 -10.89
C GLU A 35 3.64 -27.01 -12.28
N LEU A 36 3.75 -28.05 -13.10
CA LEU A 36 4.33 -27.95 -14.43
C LEU A 36 3.44 -27.09 -15.34
N GLY A 37 4.05 -26.13 -16.05
CA GLY A 37 3.39 -25.24 -16.99
C GLY A 37 2.84 -23.95 -16.37
N THR A 38 2.92 -23.77 -15.04
CA THR A 38 2.37 -22.57 -14.40
C THR A 38 3.16 -21.30 -14.71
N THR A 39 4.43 -21.41 -15.10
CA THR A 39 5.23 -20.23 -15.50
C THR A 39 4.57 -19.46 -16.63
N HIS A 40 3.99 -20.15 -17.62
CA HIS A 40 3.35 -19.49 -18.74
C HIS A 40 2.18 -18.61 -18.29
N GLY A 41 1.31 -19.16 -17.44
CA GLY A 41 0.17 -18.43 -16.87
C GLY A 41 0.61 -17.22 -16.06
N PHE A 42 1.59 -17.42 -15.17
CA PHE A 42 2.13 -16.37 -14.32
C PHE A 42 2.79 -15.24 -15.12
N MET A 43 3.60 -15.56 -16.11
CA MET A 43 4.25 -14.55 -16.98
C MET A 43 3.24 -13.82 -17.87
N SER A 44 2.21 -14.52 -18.32
CA SER A 44 1.10 -13.91 -19.06
C SER A 44 0.33 -12.90 -18.20
N PHE A 45 0.06 -13.25 -16.94
CA PHE A 45 -0.52 -12.34 -15.96
C PHE A 45 0.36 -11.09 -15.77
N LEU A 46 1.64 -11.25 -15.48
CA LEU A 46 2.56 -10.11 -15.29
C LEU A 46 2.62 -9.21 -16.53
N THR A 47 2.66 -9.80 -17.72
CA THR A 47 2.69 -9.06 -18.99
C THR A 47 1.41 -8.24 -19.21
N ASP A 48 0.25 -8.80 -18.91
CA ASP A 48 -1.03 -8.09 -19.04
C ASP A 48 -1.16 -6.95 -18.02
N VAL A 49 -0.81 -7.23 -16.77
CA VAL A 49 -0.78 -6.22 -15.69
C VAL A 49 0.23 -5.10 -16.00
N TYR A 50 1.39 -5.42 -16.60
CA TYR A 50 2.36 -4.42 -17.03
C TYR A 50 1.78 -3.47 -18.09
N LYS A 51 1.01 -3.97 -19.05
CA LYS A 51 0.31 -3.12 -20.02
C LYS A 51 -0.70 -2.19 -19.33
N HIS A 52 -1.43 -2.70 -18.35
CA HIS A 52 -2.34 -1.86 -17.55
C HIS A 52 -1.57 -0.80 -16.76
N TYR A 53 -0.41 -1.14 -16.21
CA TYR A 53 0.48 -0.19 -15.53
C TYR A 53 0.96 0.91 -16.47
N GLU A 54 1.46 0.59 -17.67
CA GLU A 54 1.91 1.59 -18.65
C GLU A 54 0.79 2.56 -19.05
N ILE A 55 -0.42 2.03 -19.30
CA ILE A 55 -1.59 2.86 -19.59
C ILE A 55 -1.92 3.76 -18.39
N THR A 56 -1.96 3.18 -17.18
CA THR A 56 -2.23 3.92 -15.94
C THR A 56 -1.21 5.03 -15.72
N ARG A 57 0.08 4.73 -15.88
CA ARG A 57 1.17 5.67 -15.69
C ARG A 57 1.07 6.83 -16.68
N TYR A 58 1.04 6.54 -17.98
CA TYR A 58 1.12 7.57 -19.02
C TYR A 58 -0.16 8.41 -19.13
N TYR A 59 -1.34 7.78 -19.02
CA TYR A 59 -2.61 8.48 -19.24
C TYR A 59 -3.25 9.03 -17.96
N PHE A 60 -2.82 8.56 -16.79
CA PHE A 60 -3.44 8.94 -15.51
C PHE A 60 -2.47 9.49 -14.46
N LEU A 61 -1.31 8.85 -14.21
CA LEU A 61 -0.42 9.26 -13.12
C LEU A 61 0.51 10.43 -13.49
N GLU A 62 1.08 10.41 -14.69
CA GLU A 62 2.06 11.42 -15.15
C GLU A 62 1.39 12.68 -15.73
N ARG A 63 0.05 12.72 -15.77
CA ARG A 63 -0.68 13.88 -16.29
C ARG A 63 -0.99 14.87 -15.18
N THR A 64 -0.78 16.15 -15.48
CA THR A 64 -1.25 17.24 -14.63
C THR A 64 -2.71 17.54 -14.95
N TYR A 65 -3.57 17.49 -13.94
CA TYR A 65 -4.98 17.90 -14.05
C TYR A 65 -5.15 19.32 -13.53
N ARG A 66 -5.44 20.28 -14.42
CA ARG A 66 -5.72 21.67 -14.03
C ARG A 66 -7.20 21.99 -14.11
N LYS A 67 -7.95 21.26 -14.93
CA LYS A 67 -9.40 21.39 -15.13
C LYS A 67 -10.07 20.02 -15.10
N PRO A 68 -11.37 19.93 -14.72
CA PRO A 68 -12.12 18.67 -14.79
C PRO A 68 -12.13 18.05 -16.19
N SER A 69 -12.11 18.88 -17.25
CA SER A 69 -12.02 18.42 -18.65
C SER A 69 -10.73 17.67 -18.98
N ASP A 70 -9.65 17.91 -18.23
CA ASP A 70 -8.37 17.23 -18.42
C ASP A 70 -8.49 15.75 -17.99
N PHE A 71 -9.38 15.47 -17.03
CA PHE A 71 -9.70 14.12 -16.57
C PHE A 71 -10.78 13.45 -17.43
N PHE A 72 -11.88 14.15 -17.70
CA PHE A 72 -13.01 13.63 -18.47
C PHE A 72 -12.88 13.91 -19.98
N ASN A 73 -11.75 13.50 -20.57
CA ASN A 73 -11.54 13.60 -22.02
C ASN A 73 -11.77 12.25 -22.71
N PHE A 74 -12.02 12.28 -24.03
CA PHE A 74 -12.31 11.09 -24.83
C PHE A 74 -11.18 10.05 -24.78
N THR A 75 -9.92 10.50 -24.77
CA THR A 75 -8.75 9.62 -24.67
C THR A 75 -8.70 8.92 -23.32
N SER A 76 -8.90 9.62 -22.20
CA SER A 76 -8.95 9.05 -20.86
C SER A 76 -10.13 8.08 -20.70
N LEU A 77 -11.27 8.34 -21.34
CA LEU A 77 -12.40 7.42 -21.35
C LEU A 77 -12.07 6.11 -22.11
N ILE A 78 -11.48 6.21 -23.31
CA ILE A 78 -11.06 5.04 -24.10
C ILE A 78 -10.01 4.23 -23.35
N GLN A 79 -8.99 4.89 -22.80
CA GLN A 79 -7.92 4.20 -22.08
C GLN A 79 -8.43 3.62 -20.77
N GLY A 80 -9.36 4.29 -20.08
CA GLY A 80 -10.06 3.76 -18.92
C GLY A 80 -10.85 2.49 -19.24
N ALA A 81 -11.56 2.46 -20.38
CA ALA A 81 -12.27 1.26 -20.84
C ALA A 81 -11.31 0.09 -21.14
N LYS A 82 -10.10 0.36 -21.67
CA LYS A 82 -9.08 -0.65 -21.94
C LYS A 82 -8.49 -1.29 -20.69
N LEU A 83 -8.51 -0.59 -19.56
CA LEU A 83 -7.99 -1.11 -18.29
C LEU A 83 -8.86 -2.22 -17.67
N LYS A 84 -10.05 -2.53 -18.25
CA LYS A 84 -10.99 -3.56 -17.76
C LYS A 84 -11.13 -3.57 -16.23
N THR A 85 -11.18 -2.38 -15.63
CA THR A 85 -11.08 -2.15 -14.18
C THR A 85 -12.29 -2.67 -13.39
N LEU A 86 -13.31 -3.15 -14.10
CA LEU A 86 -14.59 -3.62 -13.55
C LEU A 86 -14.57 -5.09 -13.16
N ASN A 87 -13.52 -5.84 -13.53
CA ASN A 87 -13.35 -7.22 -13.08
C ASN A 87 -12.58 -7.25 -11.75
N ASN A 88 -12.95 -8.18 -10.87
CA ASN A 88 -12.30 -8.36 -9.58
C ASN A 88 -10.90 -8.95 -9.76
N ALA A 89 -9.97 -8.59 -8.88
CA ALA A 89 -8.58 -9.02 -9.00
C ALA A 89 -8.41 -10.54 -8.83
N ASP A 90 -9.19 -11.19 -7.95
CA ASP A 90 -9.20 -12.66 -7.83
C ASP A 90 -9.58 -13.34 -9.15
N TYR A 91 -10.64 -12.86 -9.81
CA TYR A 91 -11.08 -13.41 -11.10
C TYR A 91 -10.01 -13.25 -12.19
N LEU A 92 -9.27 -12.13 -12.17
CA LEU A 92 -8.15 -11.93 -13.09
C LEU A 92 -7.08 -13.00 -12.83
N ILE A 93 -6.65 -13.18 -11.58
CA ILE A 93 -5.62 -14.17 -11.23
C ILE A 93 -6.07 -15.59 -11.61
N ASP A 94 -7.30 -15.97 -11.27
CA ASP A 94 -7.89 -17.28 -11.56
C ASP A 94 -7.90 -17.57 -13.08
N SER A 95 -8.04 -16.54 -13.92
CA SER A 95 -8.04 -16.71 -15.39
C SER A 95 -6.65 -17.03 -15.98
N TYR A 96 -5.57 -16.81 -15.22
CA TYR A 96 -4.19 -17.07 -15.64
C TYR A 96 -3.56 -18.26 -14.94
N VAL A 97 -3.89 -18.50 -13.67
CA VAL A 97 -3.24 -19.54 -12.85
C VAL A 97 -4.28 -20.30 -12.04
N ASP A 98 -4.38 -21.61 -12.29
CA ASP A 98 -5.27 -22.54 -11.58
C ASP A 98 -4.52 -23.31 -10.47
N ASN A 99 -3.75 -22.59 -9.65
CA ASN A 99 -3.02 -23.16 -8.53
C ASN A 99 -3.21 -22.30 -7.28
N GLU A 100 -3.76 -22.91 -6.21
CA GLU A 100 -4.12 -22.19 -4.99
C GLU A 100 -2.92 -21.51 -4.31
N ARG A 101 -1.72 -22.12 -4.36
CA ARG A 101 -0.53 -21.53 -3.73
C ARG A 101 -0.12 -20.25 -4.45
N ILE A 102 -0.17 -20.24 -5.78
CA ILE A 102 0.24 -19.09 -6.57
C ILE A 102 -0.84 -18.00 -6.54
N GLN A 103 -2.11 -18.38 -6.51
CA GLN A 103 -3.22 -17.46 -6.24
C GLN A 103 -3.04 -16.75 -4.90
N LYS A 104 -2.68 -17.49 -3.83
CA LYS A 104 -2.39 -16.90 -2.51
C LYS A 104 -1.25 -15.89 -2.55
N LEU A 105 -0.16 -16.16 -3.27
CA LEU A 105 0.96 -15.23 -3.41
C LEU A 105 0.54 -13.90 -4.04
N LEU A 106 -0.20 -13.98 -5.15
CA LEU A 106 -0.66 -12.81 -5.88
C LEU A 106 -1.74 -12.05 -5.09
N ALA A 107 -2.63 -12.77 -4.40
CA ALA A 107 -3.69 -12.19 -3.58
C ALA A 107 -3.16 -11.47 -2.34
N PHE A 108 -2.15 -12.05 -1.67
CA PHE A 108 -1.56 -11.49 -0.46
C PHE A 108 -1.00 -10.09 -0.67
N GLN A 109 -0.36 -9.85 -1.81
CA GLN A 109 0.20 -8.55 -2.14
C GLN A 109 -0.86 -7.45 -2.24
N MET A 110 -2.10 -7.81 -2.57
CA MET A 110 -3.21 -6.85 -2.58
C MET A 110 -3.72 -6.50 -1.18
N LEU A 111 -3.41 -7.29 -0.14
CA LEU A 111 -3.77 -6.96 1.23
C LEU A 111 -2.94 -5.78 1.79
N TYR A 112 -1.77 -5.49 1.22
CA TYR A 112 -0.92 -4.36 1.65
C TYR A 112 -1.63 -3.00 1.53
N ILE A 113 -2.57 -2.86 0.61
CA ILE A 113 -3.38 -1.64 0.44
C ILE A 113 -4.69 -1.67 1.23
N GLY A 114 -4.91 -2.74 2.01
CA GLY A 114 -6.12 -2.92 2.81
C GLY A 114 -7.40 -3.03 1.99
N ILE A 115 -7.30 -3.55 0.76
CA ILE A 115 -8.43 -3.76 -0.15
C ILE A 115 -8.74 -5.25 -0.26
N ASN A 116 -10.02 -5.60 -0.25
CA ASN A 116 -10.46 -6.97 -0.43
C ASN A 116 -10.17 -7.44 -1.87
N PRO A 117 -9.36 -8.47 -2.10
CA PRO A 117 -9.08 -8.99 -3.46
C PRO A 117 -10.33 -9.34 -4.28
N LYS A 118 -11.42 -9.75 -3.61
CA LYS A 118 -12.71 -10.07 -4.24
C LYS A 118 -13.52 -8.85 -4.68
N ARG A 119 -13.25 -7.68 -4.13
CA ARG A 119 -14.02 -6.44 -4.40
C ARG A 119 -13.16 -5.31 -4.99
N GLY A 120 -11.84 -5.44 -4.86
CA GLY A 120 -10.88 -4.48 -5.36
C GLY A 120 -10.85 -4.48 -6.88
N PRO A 121 -10.69 -3.30 -7.50
CA PRO A 121 -10.50 -3.22 -8.94
C PRO A 121 -9.26 -4.01 -9.35
N SER A 122 -9.30 -4.63 -10.53
CA SER A 122 -8.16 -5.36 -11.11
C SER A 122 -6.84 -4.57 -11.12
N LEU A 123 -6.90 -3.23 -11.15
CA LEU A 123 -5.77 -2.30 -10.98
C LEU A 123 -4.89 -2.60 -9.76
N CYS A 124 -5.43 -3.19 -8.69
CA CYS A 124 -4.65 -3.54 -7.50
C CYS A 124 -3.57 -4.61 -7.79
N SER A 125 -3.73 -5.39 -8.86
CA SER A 125 -2.72 -6.35 -9.36
C SER A 125 -1.41 -5.69 -9.83
N ILE A 126 -1.41 -4.39 -10.10
CA ILE A 126 -0.19 -3.65 -10.44
C ILE A 126 0.85 -3.74 -9.32
N ILE A 127 0.42 -3.84 -8.06
CA ILE A 127 1.31 -3.87 -6.90
C ILE A 127 2.21 -5.10 -6.89
N PRO A 128 1.69 -6.35 -6.91
CA PRO A 128 2.54 -7.54 -7.00
C PRO A 128 3.44 -7.51 -8.23
N MET A 129 2.95 -6.98 -9.36
CA MET A 129 3.77 -6.81 -10.56
C MET A 129 4.95 -5.87 -10.33
N ILE A 130 4.74 -4.71 -9.69
CA ILE A 130 5.81 -3.75 -9.38
C ILE A 130 6.85 -4.40 -8.46
N GLU A 131 6.40 -5.11 -7.43
CA GLU A 131 7.27 -5.80 -6.49
C GLU A 131 8.14 -6.84 -7.20
N MET A 132 7.55 -7.63 -8.10
CA MET A 132 8.25 -8.70 -8.82
C MET A 132 9.14 -8.18 -9.96
N MET A 133 8.76 -7.09 -10.63
CA MET A 133 9.49 -6.57 -11.81
C MET A 133 10.52 -5.50 -11.44
N PHE A 134 10.19 -4.57 -10.55
CA PHE A 134 11.09 -3.48 -10.15
C PHE A 134 11.85 -3.78 -8.85
N GLY A 135 11.35 -4.72 -8.07
CA GLY A 135 12.04 -5.29 -6.92
C GLY A 135 11.90 -4.55 -5.61
N VAL A 136 12.19 -5.30 -4.55
CA VAL A 136 12.13 -4.82 -3.18
C VAL A 136 13.49 -4.34 -2.73
N HIS A 137 13.51 -3.21 -2.03
CA HIS A 137 14.72 -2.53 -1.60
C HIS A 137 14.71 -2.32 -0.09
N PHE A 138 15.87 -2.55 0.53
CA PHE A 138 16.12 -2.15 1.90
C PHE A 138 16.78 -0.77 1.94
N ILE A 139 16.22 0.10 2.77
CA ILE A 139 16.72 1.45 3.01
C ILE A 139 17.57 1.42 4.28
N LYS A 140 18.77 2.02 4.23
CA LYS A 140 19.62 2.16 5.42
C LYS A 140 18.87 2.99 6.48
N GLY A 141 18.79 2.47 7.70
CA GLY A 141 17.98 3.07 8.77
C GLY A 141 16.47 2.76 8.66
N GLY A 142 16.07 1.87 7.74
CA GLY A 142 14.69 1.51 7.49
C GLY A 142 13.85 2.66 6.93
N MET A 143 12.53 2.53 7.07
CA MET A 143 11.58 3.57 6.62
C MET A 143 11.79 4.91 7.34
N TYR A 144 12.23 4.89 8.60
CA TYR A 144 12.56 6.11 9.34
C TYR A 144 13.73 6.88 8.70
N GLY A 145 14.72 6.18 8.15
CA GLY A 145 15.82 6.79 7.41
C GLY A 145 15.36 7.59 6.18
N MET A 146 14.31 7.12 5.49
CA MET A 146 13.69 7.86 4.38
C MET A 146 13.04 9.16 4.87
N THR A 147 12.27 9.09 5.96
CA THR A 147 11.65 10.28 6.57
C THR A 147 12.70 11.30 7.01
N GLN A 148 13.80 10.83 7.63
CA GLN A 148 14.89 11.70 8.05
C GLN A 148 15.56 12.39 6.86
N GLY A 149 15.86 11.65 5.79
CA GLY A 149 16.43 12.22 4.58
C GLY A 149 15.53 13.28 3.93
N LEU A 150 14.22 13.08 3.93
CA LEU A 150 13.27 14.10 3.46
C LEU A 150 13.21 15.32 4.38
N ALA A 151 13.27 15.11 5.70
CA ALA A 151 13.28 16.22 6.66
C ALA A 151 14.54 17.07 6.52
N ASP A 152 15.70 16.45 6.30
CA ASP A 152 16.97 17.15 6.11
C ASP A 152 16.99 17.90 4.78
N LEU A 153 16.52 17.29 3.69
CA LEU A 153 16.37 17.97 2.40
C LEU A 153 15.45 19.21 2.49
N ASN A 154 14.34 19.10 3.23
CA ASN A 154 13.44 20.24 3.44
C ASN A 154 14.14 21.40 4.17
N LYS A 155 14.95 21.11 5.19
CA LYS A 155 15.74 22.13 5.89
C LYS A 155 16.76 22.78 4.96
N ASP A 156 17.45 21.99 4.13
CA ASP A 156 18.42 22.51 3.16
C ASP A 156 17.77 23.43 2.12
N LEU A 157 16.49 23.19 1.80
CA LEU A 157 15.67 24.03 0.93
C LEU A 157 15.02 25.22 1.65
N GLY A 158 15.28 25.42 2.95
CA GLY A 158 14.74 26.52 3.74
C GLY A 158 13.29 26.37 4.17
N VAL A 159 12.77 25.13 4.23
CA VAL A 159 11.43 24.84 4.75
C VAL A 159 11.45 24.77 6.28
N ASP A 160 10.59 25.57 6.91
CA ASP A 160 10.38 25.52 8.36
C ASP A 160 9.48 24.33 8.75
N ILE A 161 9.99 23.46 9.64
CA ILE A 161 9.26 22.30 10.17
C ILE A 161 8.95 22.53 11.65
N HIS A 162 7.67 22.69 11.98
CA HIS A 162 7.19 22.86 13.35
C HIS A 162 6.60 21.56 13.89
N LEU A 163 7.26 20.96 14.89
CA LEU A 163 6.78 19.78 15.62
C LEU A 163 5.94 20.18 16.83
N ASN A 164 5.22 19.23 17.45
CA ASN A 164 4.35 19.48 18.62
C ASN A 164 3.36 20.63 18.38
N SER A 165 2.87 20.73 17.15
CA SER A 165 2.08 21.86 16.63
C SER A 165 0.74 21.34 16.12
N THR A 166 -0.13 20.94 17.05
CA THR A 166 -1.44 20.38 16.72
C THR A 166 -2.31 21.45 16.08
N ILE A 167 -2.77 21.20 14.85
CA ILE A 167 -3.70 22.09 14.15
C ILE A 167 -5.09 21.90 14.74
N ASP A 168 -5.64 22.99 15.27
CA ASP A 168 -6.98 23.02 15.85
C ASP A 168 -8.05 23.22 14.77
N GLU A 169 -7.77 24.09 13.80
CA GLU A 169 -8.74 24.50 12.78
C GLU A 169 -8.03 25.10 11.54
N ILE A 170 -8.60 24.91 10.36
CA ILE A 170 -8.25 25.64 9.14
C ILE A 170 -9.12 26.89 9.08
N ILE A 171 -8.49 28.07 9.00
CA ILE A 171 -9.23 29.32 8.95
C ILE A 171 -9.73 29.56 7.53
N ILE A 172 -11.06 29.65 7.36
CA ILE A 172 -11.71 29.95 6.09
C ILE A 172 -12.30 31.35 6.12
N ASP A 173 -11.88 32.20 5.18
CA ASP A 173 -12.45 33.52 4.98
C ASP A 173 -13.91 33.40 4.52
N PRO A 174 -14.90 33.95 5.26
CA PRO A 174 -16.31 33.80 4.95
C PRO A 174 -16.75 34.57 3.69
N LYS A 175 -16.05 35.66 3.35
CA LYS A 175 -16.35 36.51 2.18
C LYS A 175 -15.83 35.87 0.90
N TYR A 176 -14.58 35.42 0.91
CA TYR A 176 -13.92 34.86 -0.28
C TYR A 176 -14.01 33.34 -0.38
N LYS A 177 -14.48 32.66 0.67
CA LYS A 177 -14.62 31.19 0.75
C LYS A 177 -13.32 30.45 0.42
N ARG A 178 -12.20 30.96 0.94
CA ARG A 178 -10.86 30.40 0.74
C ARG A 178 -10.16 30.19 2.08
N ALA A 179 -9.24 29.23 2.14
CA ALA A 179 -8.35 29.10 3.27
C ALA A 179 -7.46 30.34 3.38
N ASP A 180 -7.32 30.86 4.60
CA ASP A 180 -6.64 32.11 4.95
C ASP A 180 -5.71 31.93 6.17
N GLY A 181 -5.43 30.68 6.55
CA GLY A 181 -4.56 30.36 7.67
C GLY A 181 -4.95 29.08 8.39
N ILE A 182 -4.28 28.87 9.51
CA ILE A 182 -4.51 27.76 10.45
C ILE A 182 -4.50 28.31 11.87
N LYS A 183 -5.26 27.64 12.74
CA LYS A 183 -5.15 27.79 14.19
C LYS A 183 -4.34 26.62 14.73
N VAL A 184 -3.29 26.92 15.47
CA VAL A 184 -2.38 25.95 16.05
C VAL A 184 -2.08 26.33 17.48
N ASN A 185 -2.24 25.38 18.40
CA ASN A 185 -2.05 25.60 19.85
C ASN A 185 -2.79 26.86 20.36
N GLY A 186 -4.00 27.13 19.84
CA GLY A 186 -4.80 28.29 20.22
C GLY A 186 -4.50 29.60 19.47
N LEU A 187 -3.38 29.70 18.74
CA LEU A 187 -2.96 30.90 18.02
C LEU A 187 -3.26 30.82 16.52
N VAL A 188 -3.60 31.96 15.90
CA VAL A 188 -3.90 32.03 14.47
C VAL A 188 -2.67 32.47 13.69
N HIS A 189 -2.32 31.68 12.68
CA HIS A 189 -1.25 31.95 11.73
C HIS A 189 -1.81 32.07 10.32
N ARG A 190 -1.43 33.13 9.59
CA ARG A 190 -1.97 33.48 8.28
C ARG A 190 -1.04 33.01 7.16
N PHE A 191 -1.64 32.45 6.11
CA PHE A 191 -0.93 31.93 4.94
C PHE A 191 -1.75 32.18 3.67
N ASP A 192 -1.07 32.45 2.55
CA ASP A 192 -1.73 32.65 1.25
C ASP A 192 -2.41 31.38 0.72
N LYS A 193 -1.88 30.22 1.11
CA LYS A 193 -2.33 28.88 0.74
C LYS A 193 -2.17 27.94 1.92
N VAL A 194 -3.10 27.01 2.04
CA VAL A 194 -3.06 25.92 3.02
C VAL A 194 -3.23 24.61 2.25
N LEU A 195 -2.23 23.73 2.36
CA LEU A 195 -2.31 22.35 1.88
C LEU A 195 -2.47 21.43 3.09
N CYS A 196 -3.64 20.81 3.21
CA CYS A 196 -3.92 19.85 4.28
C CYS A 196 -3.62 18.44 3.79
N THR A 197 -2.63 17.78 4.40
CA THR A 197 -2.28 16.38 4.14
C THR A 197 -2.72 15.45 5.28
N ALA A 198 -3.50 15.94 6.24
CA ALA A 198 -4.14 15.10 7.24
C ALA A 198 -5.19 14.18 6.59
N ASP A 199 -5.52 13.09 7.28
CA ASP A 199 -6.57 12.16 6.85
C ASP A 199 -7.87 12.92 6.53
N PHE A 200 -8.51 12.59 5.40
CA PHE A 200 -9.63 13.38 4.87
C PHE A 200 -10.85 13.40 5.81
N PRO A 201 -11.36 12.24 6.29
CA PRO A 201 -12.36 12.18 7.35
C PRO A 201 -12.02 13.09 8.54
N TYR A 202 -10.82 12.97 9.09
CA TYR A 202 -10.37 13.79 10.21
C TYR A 202 -10.40 15.28 9.88
N ALA A 203 -9.83 15.69 8.75
CA ALA A 203 -9.80 17.08 8.32
C ALA A 203 -11.21 17.64 8.13
N ALA A 204 -12.09 16.88 7.48
CA ALA A 204 -13.46 17.28 7.18
C ALA A 204 -14.32 17.49 8.43
N GLU A 205 -14.11 16.68 9.47
CA GLU A 205 -14.88 16.71 10.71
C GLU A 205 -14.29 17.59 11.81
N ARG A 206 -12.96 17.65 11.91
CA ARG A 206 -12.27 18.28 13.04
C ARG A 206 -11.57 19.58 12.69
N LEU A 207 -11.04 19.70 11.48
CA LEU A 207 -10.24 20.87 11.10
C LEU A 207 -11.05 21.93 10.34
N MET A 208 -12.19 21.57 9.74
CA MET A 208 -13.02 22.54 9.02
C MET A 208 -13.94 23.30 9.98
N PRO A 209 -14.06 24.63 9.87
CA PRO A 209 -14.87 25.43 10.77
C PRO A 209 -16.35 25.24 10.48
N ALA A 210 -17.19 25.39 11.52
CA ALA A 210 -18.63 25.13 11.45
C ALA A 210 -19.37 25.97 10.38
N HIS A 211 -18.90 27.18 10.07
CA HIS A 211 -19.50 28.04 9.03
C HIS A 211 -19.08 27.66 7.60
N ALA A 212 -18.05 26.83 7.43
CA ALA A 212 -17.56 26.39 6.11
C ALA A 212 -17.30 24.87 6.04
N PRO A 213 -18.32 24.02 6.32
CA PRO A 213 -18.17 22.58 6.30
C PRO A 213 -18.01 22.04 4.86
N ILE A 214 -17.44 20.84 4.73
CA ILE A 214 -17.39 20.12 3.45
C ILE A 214 -18.78 19.56 3.10
N LYS A 215 -19.61 20.39 2.46
CA LYS A 215 -21.04 20.08 2.20
C LYS A 215 -21.32 18.71 1.56
N LYS A 216 -20.42 18.21 0.71
CA LYS A 216 -20.56 16.92 0.02
C LYS A 216 -20.34 15.70 0.93
N TYR A 217 -19.65 15.88 2.05
CA TYR A 217 -19.25 14.86 3.02
C TYR A 217 -19.67 15.31 4.41
N LYS A 218 -20.98 15.19 4.68
CA LYS A 218 -21.54 15.38 6.03
C LYS A 218 -21.09 14.22 6.95
N PRO A 219 -21.08 14.38 8.28
CA PRO A 219 -20.60 13.36 9.23
C PRO A 219 -21.13 11.94 8.96
N HIS A 220 -22.46 11.77 8.86
CA HIS A 220 -23.06 10.47 8.52
C HIS A 220 -22.53 9.83 7.22
N LYS A 221 -22.15 10.63 6.23
CA LYS A 221 -21.57 10.12 4.98
C LYS A 221 -20.10 9.75 5.14
N ILE A 222 -19.37 10.44 6.02
CA ILE A 222 -17.99 10.12 6.37
C ILE A 222 -17.95 8.80 7.16
N GLU A 223 -18.85 8.63 8.13
CA GLU A 223 -19.01 7.39 8.89
C GLU A 223 -19.34 6.18 7.99
N GLN A 224 -20.02 6.42 6.86
CA GLN A 224 -20.41 5.39 5.89
C GLN A 224 -19.41 5.20 4.74
N LEU A 225 -18.25 5.86 4.79
CA LEU A 225 -17.19 5.57 3.81
C LEU A 225 -16.72 4.12 3.97
N ASP A 226 -16.36 3.51 2.85
CA ASP A 226 -15.73 2.20 2.86
C ASP A 226 -14.24 2.40 3.20
N TYR A 227 -13.88 2.10 4.45
CA TYR A 227 -12.51 2.24 4.94
C TYR A 227 -11.69 1.00 4.61
N SER A 228 -10.41 1.19 4.30
CA SER A 228 -9.46 0.08 4.19
C SER A 228 -9.40 -0.70 5.50
N CYS A 229 -9.09 -2.00 5.43
CA CYS A 229 -8.91 -2.77 6.66
C CYS A 229 -7.76 -2.20 7.50
N SER A 230 -7.90 -2.29 8.82
CA SER A 230 -6.80 -1.95 9.75
C SER A 230 -5.83 -3.13 9.89
N ALA A 231 -4.77 -2.94 10.68
CA ALA A 231 -3.82 -3.97 11.01
C ALA A 231 -3.61 -4.04 12.53
N PHE A 232 -3.53 -5.25 13.06
CA PHE A 232 -3.01 -5.48 14.40
C PHE A 232 -1.49 -5.65 14.32
N LEU A 233 -0.76 -4.78 15.02
CA LEU A 233 0.69 -4.74 15.00
C LEU A 233 1.24 -5.12 16.38
N MET A 234 2.22 -6.00 16.40
CA MET A 234 2.93 -6.40 17.60
C MET A 234 4.43 -6.26 17.37
N TYR A 235 5.10 -5.49 18.23
CA TYR A 235 6.55 -5.33 18.21
C TYR A 235 7.14 -6.24 19.29
N VAL A 236 7.87 -7.28 18.87
CA VAL A 236 8.43 -8.30 19.76
C VAL A 236 9.95 -8.24 19.70
N GLY A 237 10.59 -7.96 20.83
CA GLY A 237 12.00 -8.24 21.02
C GLY A 237 12.18 -9.68 21.48
N ILE A 238 13.10 -10.41 20.87
CA ILE A 238 13.45 -11.79 21.23
C ILE A 238 14.93 -11.86 21.61
N ASP A 239 15.27 -12.76 22.52
CA ASP A 239 16.63 -13.06 22.99
C ASP A 239 17.29 -14.18 22.17
N LYS A 240 17.03 -14.15 20.86
CA LYS A 240 17.56 -15.13 19.91
C LYS A 240 17.83 -14.49 18.56
N ASP A 241 19.07 -14.61 18.09
CA ASP A 241 19.44 -14.32 16.71
C ASP A 241 18.74 -15.31 15.76
N VAL A 242 17.84 -14.78 14.92
CA VAL A 242 17.10 -15.51 13.87
C VAL A 242 17.52 -15.09 12.46
N THR A 243 18.60 -14.32 12.33
CA THR A 243 18.99 -13.69 11.07
C THR A 243 19.51 -14.67 10.01
N ASN A 244 19.82 -15.92 10.42
CA ASN A 244 20.20 -16.99 9.50
C ASN A 244 19.02 -17.89 9.11
N GLU A 245 17.94 -17.88 9.88
CA GLU A 245 16.76 -18.73 9.71
C GLU A 245 15.63 -18.02 8.96
N MET A 246 15.50 -16.70 9.15
CA MET A 246 14.42 -15.88 8.61
C MET A 246 14.91 -14.85 7.61
N MET A 247 14.00 -14.43 6.73
CA MET A 247 14.25 -13.33 5.81
C MET A 247 13.80 -12.00 6.43
N LEU A 248 14.14 -10.89 5.77
CA LEU A 248 13.68 -9.56 6.16
C LEU A 248 12.14 -9.49 6.19
N HIS A 249 11.49 -10.12 5.22
CA HIS A 249 10.04 -10.19 5.07
C HIS A 249 9.59 -11.65 5.09
N ASN A 250 8.58 -11.98 5.90
CA ASN A 250 8.06 -13.34 6.04
C ASN A 250 6.53 -13.32 6.13
N VAL A 251 5.87 -14.27 5.46
CA VAL A 251 4.42 -14.38 5.40
C VAL A 251 4.00 -15.78 5.81
N ILE A 252 3.18 -15.88 6.84
CA ILE A 252 2.58 -17.14 7.27
C ILE A 252 1.11 -17.10 6.88
N PHE A 253 0.69 -17.99 5.98
CA PHE A 253 -0.70 -18.04 5.55
C PHE A 253 -1.55 -18.83 6.54
N SER A 254 -2.77 -18.32 6.76
CA SER A 254 -3.86 -19.09 7.34
C SER A 254 -4.10 -20.38 6.55
N GLN A 255 -4.38 -21.48 7.25
CA GLN A 255 -4.85 -22.73 6.63
C GLN A 255 -6.18 -22.52 5.90
N HIS A 256 -6.98 -21.57 6.40
CA HIS A 256 -8.24 -21.15 5.80
C HIS A 256 -8.17 -19.73 5.21
N PHE A 257 -7.14 -19.45 4.40
CA PHE A 257 -6.87 -18.13 3.80
C PHE A 257 -8.12 -17.37 3.31
N ARG A 258 -8.98 -18.00 2.49
CA ARG A 258 -10.19 -17.33 1.97
C ARG A 258 -11.14 -16.88 3.08
N ARG A 259 -11.31 -17.72 4.11
CA ARG A 259 -12.10 -17.40 5.29
C ARG A 259 -11.44 -16.29 6.11
N ASN A 260 -10.12 -16.34 6.28
CA ASN A 260 -9.36 -15.29 6.95
C ASN A 260 -9.56 -13.92 6.27
N ILE A 261 -9.53 -13.85 4.93
CA ILE A 261 -9.83 -12.63 4.17
C ILE A 261 -11.27 -12.16 4.43
N ASP A 262 -12.25 -13.05 4.30
CA ASP A 262 -13.66 -12.70 4.51
C ASP A 262 -13.94 -12.21 5.94
N GLU A 263 -13.26 -12.77 6.94
CA GLU A 263 -13.35 -12.34 8.33
C GLU A 263 -12.74 -10.95 8.55
N ILE A 264 -11.53 -10.67 8.02
CA ILE A 264 -10.88 -9.36 8.14
C ILE A 264 -11.75 -8.26 7.53
N PHE A 265 -12.24 -8.45 6.31
CA PHE A 265 -13.10 -7.47 5.63
C PHE A 265 -14.53 -7.46 6.18
N GLY A 266 -14.92 -8.46 6.96
CA GLY A 266 -16.13 -8.49 7.76
C GLY A 266 -15.98 -7.84 9.14
N GLY A 267 -14.81 -7.30 9.48
CA GLY A 267 -14.53 -6.67 10.77
C GLY A 267 -14.33 -7.65 11.93
N LYS A 268 -13.97 -8.90 11.64
CA LYS A 268 -13.73 -9.96 12.63
C LYS A 268 -12.25 -10.32 12.71
N PHE A 269 -11.76 -10.47 13.93
CA PHE A 269 -10.44 -11.04 14.16
C PHE A 269 -10.51 -12.56 13.96
N SER A 270 -9.67 -13.10 13.08
CA SER A 270 -9.67 -14.52 12.74
C SER A 270 -8.99 -15.36 13.83
N GLU A 271 -9.48 -16.57 14.08
CA GLU A 271 -8.83 -17.53 14.99
C GLU A 271 -7.58 -18.17 14.36
N ASP A 272 -7.47 -18.12 13.03
CA ASP A 272 -6.33 -18.59 12.24
C ASP A 272 -5.90 -17.45 11.28
N PRO A 273 -5.26 -16.38 11.79
CA PRO A 273 -4.90 -15.24 10.96
C PRO A 273 -3.68 -15.52 10.09
N SER A 274 -3.66 -14.96 8.88
CA SER A 274 -2.39 -14.82 8.14
C SER A 274 -1.53 -13.77 8.85
N ILE A 275 -0.24 -14.07 9.04
CA ILE A 275 0.68 -13.24 9.82
C ILE A 275 1.83 -12.78 8.93
N TYR A 276 2.13 -11.48 8.97
CA TYR A 276 3.32 -10.93 8.38
C TYR A 276 4.35 -10.62 9.46
N ILE A 277 5.58 -11.11 9.29
CA ILE A 277 6.69 -10.92 10.21
C ILE A 277 7.82 -10.20 9.49
N TYR A 278 8.19 -9.03 10.02
CA TYR A 278 9.31 -8.23 9.55
C TYR A 278 10.49 -8.36 10.51
N VAL A 279 11.65 -8.80 10.01
CA VAL A 279 12.86 -9.02 10.80
C VAL A 279 13.96 -8.04 10.36
N PRO A 280 13.94 -6.78 10.85
CA PRO A 280 14.83 -5.72 10.38
C PRO A 280 16.32 -6.01 10.57
N ALA A 281 16.67 -6.80 11.60
CA ALA A 281 18.04 -7.18 11.91
C ALA A 281 18.75 -7.94 10.77
N VAL A 282 17.99 -8.62 9.90
CA VAL A 282 18.50 -9.28 8.68
C VAL A 282 19.11 -8.24 7.72
N GLY A 283 18.46 -7.08 7.56
CA GLY A 283 18.94 -6.02 6.69
C GLY A 283 19.95 -5.09 7.36
N ASN A 284 19.87 -4.93 8.68
CA ASN A 284 20.78 -4.10 9.46
C ASN A 284 20.86 -4.59 10.92
N ARG A 285 21.99 -5.20 11.28
CA ARG A 285 22.23 -5.74 12.63
C ARG A 285 22.13 -4.69 13.75
N ASN A 286 22.31 -3.41 13.45
CA ASN A 286 22.19 -2.34 14.46
C ASN A 286 20.74 -2.05 14.88
N LEU A 287 19.75 -2.72 14.29
CA LEU A 287 18.33 -2.57 14.65
C LEU A 287 17.89 -3.48 15.81
N ALA A 288 18.79 -4.32 16.32
CA ALA A 288 18.62 -5.09 17.55
C ALA A 288 19.97 -5.19 18.29
N PRO A 289 19.98 -5.45 19.61
CA PRO A 289 21.20 -5.84 20.33
C PRO A 289 21.80 -7.13 19.77
N GLU A 290 23.05 -7.43 20.15
CA GLU A 290 23.65 -8.73 19.86
C GLU A 290 23.01 -9.84 20.71
N GLY A 291 22.71 -10.98 20.08
CA GLY A 291 21.99 -12.12 20.68
C GLY A 291 20.60 -12.28 20.10
#